data_AF-A0A2D9T9Y1-F1
#
_entry.id   AF-A0A2D9T9Y1-F1
#
_cell.length_a   1.000
_cell.length_b   1.000
_cell.length_c   1.000
_cell.angle_alpha   90.00
_cell.angle_beta   90.00
_cell.angle_gamma   90.00
#
_symmetry.space_group_name_H-M   'P 1'
#
loop_
_entity.id
_entity.type
_entity.pdbx_description
1 polymer ?
#
loop_
_entity_poly.entity_id
_entity_poly.type
_entity_poly.pdbx_seq_one_letter_code
_entity_poly.pdbx_strand_id
1 'polypeptide(L)'
;MRALSLVLLLWSSASVTFAQAPVDALDQRFERQANDAARLRHVHGGLSMGAGALLLGWAVAGYADGVWSDPSPSAGLLSIGVGLLGGIQGLVWLLIESEAEARLARFRSAPPTTDAERYRYEGEDRAYTGAARLQRALVRWTGLGMVFGGALVIGASAIDDVMPTGWKRSGYVMGAIHAALGAVIMTLSTFPSPGESSSGRRFALAPAGGPGYAGLAFAGRL
;
A
#
# COMPACT_ATOMS: atom_id res chain seq x y z
N MET A 1 4.53 -56.39 -23.39
CA MET A 1 3.50 -55.63 -22.63
C MET A 1 4.06 -54.77 -21.49
N ARG A 2 5.12 -55.17 -20.75
CA ARG A 2 5.67 -54.37 -19.63
C ARG A 2 6.28 -52.99 -20.00
N ALA A 3 6.75 -52.80 -21.22
CA ALA A 3 7.34 -51.53 -21.68
C ALA A 3 6.30 -50.40 -21.86
N LEU A 4 5.05 -50.73 -22.18
CA LEU A 4 4.00 -49.74 -22.44
C LEU A 4 3.45 -49.13 -21.13
N SER A 5 3.41 -49.91 -20.06
CA SER A 5 2.99 -49.45 -18.73
C SER A 5 3.98 -48.46 -18.11
N LEU A 6 5.28 -48.62 -18.39
CA LEU A 6 6.34 -47.76 -17.84
C LEU A 6 6.37 -46.39 -18.55
N VAL A 7 6.07 -46.35 -19.85
CA VAL A 7 5.93 -45.10 -20.62
C VAL A 7 4.70 -44.30 -20.18
N LEU A 8 3.58 -44.96 -19.89
CA LEU A 8 2.36 -44.29 -19.41
C LEU A 8 2.52 -43.72 -17.98
N LEU A 9 3.28 -44.40 -17.11
CA LEU A 9 3.62 -43.91 -15.76
C LEU A 9 4.60 -42.72 -15.80
N LEU A 10 5.59 -42.76 -16.70
CA LEU A 10 6.52 -41.64 -16.90
C LEU A 10 5.84 -40.43 -17.57
N TRP A 11 4.90 -40.65 -18.47
CA TRP A 11 4.11 -39.56 -19.06
C TRP A 11 3.17 -38.93 -18.03
N SER A 12 2.42 -39.72 -17.25
CA SER A 12 1.50 -39.15 -16.25
C SER A 12 2.22 -38.35 -15.16
N SER A 13 3.39 -38.82 -14.71
CA SER A 13 4.21 -38.11 -13.74
C SER A 13 4.82 -36.82 -14.31
N ALA A 14 5.31 -36.83 -15.55
CA ALA A 14 5.84 -35.64 -16.21
C ALA A 14 4.77 -34.53 -16.38
N SER A 15 3.55 -34.91 -16.77
CA SER A 15 2.41 -33.98 -16.91
C SER A 15 2.07 -33.25 -15.61
N VAL A 16 2.15 -33.95 -14.47
CA VAL A 16 1.85 -33.39 -13.15
C VAL A 16 2.95 -32.41 -12.72
N THR A 17 4.22 -32.75 -12.92
CA THR A 17 5.34 -31.85 -12.58
C THR A 17 5.40 -30.58 -13.43
N PHE A 18 5.08 -30.64 -14.73
CA PHE A 18 5.06 -29.46 -15.59
C PHE A 18 3.89 -28.51 -15.28
N ALA A 19 2.78 -29.03 -14.77
CA ALA A 19 1.63 -28.23 -14.36
C ALA A 19 1.83 -27.57 -12.98
N GLN A 20 2.59 -28.17 -12.05
CA GLN A 20 2.78 -27.65 -10.69
C GLN A 20 3.75 -26.45 -10.59
N ALA A 21 4.91 -26.51 -11.26
CA ALA A 21 5.92 -25.45 -11.14
C ALA A 21 5.43 -24.01 -11.44
N PRO A 22 4.53 -23.78 -12.41
CA PRO A 22 4.00 -22.44 -12.66
C PRO A 22 2.81 -22.06 -11.75
N VAL A 23 2.19 -23.00 -11.01
CA VAL A 23 1.21 -22.71 -9.95
C VAL A 23 1.95 -22.23 -8.71
N ASP A 24 3.04 -22.91 -8.33
CA ASP A 24 3.89 -22.52 -7.21
C ASP A 24 4.50 -21.13 -7.41
N ALA A 25 4.90 -20.80 -8.65
CA ALA A 25 5.38 -19.47 -9.00
C ALA A 25 4.30 -18.38 -8.95
N LEU A 26 3.01 -18.73 -9.10
CA LEU A 26 1.89 -17.80 -8.90
C LEU A 26 1.58 -17.64 -7.40
N ASP A 27 1.56 -18.72 -6.63
CA ASP A 27 1.38 -18.66 -5.18
C ASP A 27 2.43 -17.76 -4.53
N GLN A 28 3.72 -17.98 -4.86
CA GLN A 28 4.81 -17.15 -4.33
C GLN A 28 4.72 -15.67 -4.73
N ARG A 29 4.06 -15.34 -5.85
CA ARG A 29 3.85 -13.94 -6.26
C ARG A 29 2.70 -13.32 -5.49
N PHE A 30 1.57 -14.03 -5.37
CA PHE A 30 0.43 -13.57 -4.57
C PHE A 30 0.78 -13.45 -3.09
N GLU A 31 1.58 -14.37 -2.56
CA GLU A 31 2.07 -14.32 -1.19
C GLU A 31 2.95 -13.10 -0.94
N ARG A 32 3.88 -12.80 -1.85
CA ARG A 32 4.69 -11.57 -1.76
C ARG A 32 3.81 -10.32 -1.79
N GLN A 33 2.87 -10.23 -2.72
CA GLN A 33 1.95 -9.09 -2.81
C GLN A 33 1.09 -8.92 -1.54
N ALA A 34 0.56 -10.02 -0.99
CA ALA A 34 -0.22 -9.99 0.24
C ALA A 34 0.62 -9.56 1.44
N ASN A 35 1.84 -10.10 1.57
CA ASN A 35 2.76 -9.73 2.64
C ASN A 35 3.17 -8.25 2.57
N ASP A 36 3.41 -7.73 1.37
CA ASP A 36 3.72 -6.31 1.18
C ASP A 36 2.53 -5.42 1.55
N ALA A 37 1.32 -5.78 1.11
CA ALA A 37 0.11 -5.04 1.44
C ALA A 37 -0.14 -5.03 2.96
N ALA A 38 0.01 -6.18 3.62
CA ALA A 38 -0.10 -6.29 5.07
C ALA A 38 0.97 -5.47 5.79
N ARG A 39 2.22 -5.51 5.31
CA ARG A 39 3.32 -4.72 5.88
C ARG A 39 3.08 -3.22 5.72
N LEU A 40 2.61 -2.77 4.54
CA LEU A 40 2.24 -1.38 4.31
C LEU A 40 1.12 -0.96 5.27
N ARG A 41 0.05 -1.77 5.39
CA ARG A 41 -1.05 -1.54 6.33
C ARG A 41 -0.56 -1.35 7.77
N HIS A 42 0.24 -2.27 8.29
CA HIS A 42 0.68 -2.21 9.69
C HIS A 42 1.70 -1.11 9.95
N VAL A 43 2.71 -0.97 9.07
CA VAL A 43 3.75 0.06 9.23
C VAL A 43 3.15 1.45 9.04
N HIS A 44 2.38 1.69 7.96
CA HIS A 44 1.87 3.02 7.66
C HIS A 44 0.68 3.37 8.54
N GLY A 45 -0.22 2.42 8.79
CA GLY A 45 -1.30 2.57 9.75
C GLY A 45 -0.77 2.90 11.15
N GLY A 46 0.19 2.10 11.63
CA GLY A 46 0.83 2.32 12.94
C GLY A 46 1.58 3.64 13.02
N LEU A 47 2.40 3.99 12.02
CA LEU A 47 3.11 5.27 11.98
C LEU A 47 2.16 6.46 11.94
N SER A 48 1.08 6.38 11.15
CA SER A 48 0.07 7.45 11.05
C SER A 48 -0.72 7.63 12.34
N MET A 49 -1.16 6.53 12.96
CA MET A 49 -1.82 6.60 14.27
C MET A 49 -0.89 7.14 15.35
N GLY A 50 0.36 6.66 15.41
CA GLY A 50 1.34 7.11 16.39
C GLY A 50 1.68 8.59 16.23
N ALA A 51 1.93 9.03 15.00
CA ALA A 51 2.19 10.44 14.70
C ALA A 51 0.97 11.32 15.02
N GLY A 52 -0.24 10.85 14.73
CA GLY A 52 -1.48 11.53 15.09
C GLY A 52 -1.69 11.64 16.61
N ALA A 53 -1.47 10.55 17.33
CA ALA A 53 -1.59 10.49 18.78
C ALA A 53 -0.57 11.40 19.49
N LEU A 54 0.66 11.50 18.97
CA LEU A 54 1.68 12.41 19.51
C LEU A 54 1.25 13.88 19.43
N LEU A 55 0.71 14.32 18.28
CA LEU A 55 0.22 15.69 18.13
C LEU A 55 -1.04 15.95 18.96
N LEU A 56 -1.95 14.97 19.00
CA LEU A 56 -3.17 15.07 19.81
C LEU A 56 -2.82 15.20 21.30
N GLY A 57 -1.90 14.36 21.79
CA GLY A 57 -1.44 14.39 23.18
C GLY A 57 -0.73 15.69 23.52
N TRP A 58 0.13 16.20 22.62
CA TRP A 58 0.77 17.50 22.81
C TRP A 58 -0.24 18.65 22.90
N ALA A 59 -1.24 18.65 22.02
CA ALA A 59 -2.29 19.68 22.03
C ALA A 59 -3.13 19.61 23.31
N VAL A 60 -3.56 18.42 23.72
CA VAL A 60 -4.35 18.21 24.95
C VAL A 60 -3.57 18.67 26.19
N ALA A 61 -2.30 18.29 26.29
CA ALA A 61 -1.44 18.72 27.41
C ALA A 61 -1.32 20.25 27.45
N GLY A 62 -1.18 20.89 26.29
CA GLY A 62 -1.12 22.33 26.25
C GLY A 62 -2.43 23.00 26.66
N TYR A 63 -3.58 22.44 26.26
CA TYR A 63 -4.90 22.95 26.68
C TYR A 63 -5.07 22.82 28.21
N ALA A 64 -4.64 21.71 28.78
CA ALA A 64 -4.67 21.48 30.23
C ALA A 64 -3.79 22.49 30.98
N ASP A 65 -2.64 22.83 30.40
CA ASP A 65 -1.71 23.82 30.96
C ASP A 65 -2.11 25.28 30.70
N GLY A 66 -3.26 25.53 30.07
CA GLY A 66 -3.76 26.88 29.79
C GLY A 66 -3.00 27.63 28.70
N VAL A 67 -2.14 26.95 27.95
CA VAL A 67 -1.27 27.56 26.92
C VAL A 67 -2.06 27.99 25.67
N TRP A 68 -3.24 27.39 25.46
CA TRP A 68 -4.06 27.58 24.27
C TRP A 68 -5.48 28.06 24.61
N SER A 69 -5.66 28.68 25.78
CA SER A 69 -6.97 29.13 26.27
C SER A 69 -7.54 30.35 25.52
N ASP A 70 -6.73 31.04 24.72
CA ASP A 70 -7.18 32.19 23.93
C ASP A 70 -7.82 31.80 22.59
N PRO A 71 -8.87 32.52 22.14
CA PRO A 71 -9.71 32.18 20.99
C PRO A 71 -9.06 32.42 19.60
N SER A 72 -7.75 32.64 19.55
CA SER A 72 -7.03 32.72 18.27
C SER A 72 -6.86 31.31 17.66
N PRO A 73 -6.60 31.15 16.35
CA PRO A 73 -6.20 29.87 15.78
C PRO A 73 -4.88 29.44 16.41
N SER A 74 -5.01 28.79 17.54
CA SER A 74 -3.93 28.37 18.41
C SER A 74 -3.32 27.12 17.76
N ALA A 75 -1.99 27.00 17.75
CA ALA A 75 -1.34 25.80 17.20
C ALA A 75 -1.75 24.47 17.90
N GLY A 76 -2.50 24.55 19.00
CA GLY A 76 -3.19 23.45 19.67
C GLY A 76 -4.39 22.98 18.85
N LEU A 77 -5.22 23.90 18.34
CA LEU A 77 -6.28 23.55 17.38
C LEU A 77 -5.70 22.94 16.10
N LEU A 78 -4.61 23.52 15.58
CA LEU A 78 -3.93 22.96 14.41
C LEU A 78 -3.39 21.55 14.70
N SER A 79 -2.80 21.34 15.88
CA SER A 79 -2.26 20.04 16.26
C SER A 79 -3.34 19.01 16.56
N ILE A 80 -4.51 19.42 17.07
CA ILE A 80 -5.69 18.55 17.16
C ILE A 80 -6.15 18.16 15.76
N GLY A 81 -6.27 19.13 14.84
CA GLY A 81 -6.70 18.88 13.47
C GLY A 81 -5.76 17.91 12.72
N VAL A 82 -4.45 18.19 12.75
CA VAL A 82 -3.43 17.32 12.15
C VAL A 82 -3.35 15.97 12.87
N GLY A 83 -3.45 15.96 14.20
CA GLY A 83 -3.45 14.77 15.02
C GLY A 83 -4.62 13.82 14.71
N LEU A 84 -5.84 14.37 14.62
CA LEU A 84 -7.04 13.65 14.22
C LEU A 84 -6.96 13.14 12.79
N LEU A 85 -6.47 13.97 11.86
CA LEU A 85 -6.30 13.56 10.47
C LEU A 85 -5.33 12.38 10.36
N GLY A 86 -4.19 12.43 11.06
CA GLY A 86 -3.24 11.31 11.15
C GLY A 86 -3.84 10.06 11.80
N GLY A 87 -4.66 10.23 12.84
CA GLY A 87 -5.38 9.13 13.50
C GLY A 87 -6.40 8.46 12.59
N ILE A 88 -7.28 9.23 11.95
CA ILE A 88 -8.28 8.74 10.98
C ILE A 88 -7.58 8.05 9.81
N GLN A 89 -6.53 8.66 9.27
CA GLN A 89 -5.76 8.08 8.18
C GLN A 89 -5.10 6.76 8.57
N GLY A 90 -4.55 6.68 9.78
CA GLY A 90 -3.99 5.43 10.31
C GLY A 90 -5.05 4.35 10.51
N LEU A 91 -6.22 4.72 11.02
CA LEU A 91 -7.36 3.80 11.17
C LEU A 91 -7.85 3.30 9.81
N VAL A 92 -7.99 4.18 8.83
CA VAL A 92 -8.37 3.81 7.45
C VAL A 92 -7.37 2.81 6.89
N TRP A 93 -6.06 3.04 7.06
CA TRP A 93 -5.04 2.07 6.65
C TRP A 93 -5.22 0.71 7.31
N LEU A 94 -5.49 0.66 8.62
CA LEU A 94 -5.72 -0.59 9.35
C LEU A 94 -7.01 -1.31 8.93
N LEU A 95 -8.04 -0.58 8.52
CA LEU A 95 -9.35 -1.11 8.12
C LEU A 95 -9.42 -1.49 6.64
N ILE A 96 -8.48 -1.04 5.80
CA ILE A 96 -8.44 -1.44 4.39
C ILE A 96 -8.08 -2.92 4.30
N GLU A 97 -9.04 -3.71 3.81
CA GLU A 97 -8.77 -5.05 3.30
C GLU A 97 -8.02 -4.94 1.98
N SER A 98 -6.90 -5.67 1.85
CA SER A 98 -6.12 -5.63 0.63
C SER A 98 -6.65 -6.64 -0.39
N GLU A 99 -6.84 -6.18 -1.63
CA GLU A 99 -7.23 -7.04 -2.75
C GLU A 99 -6.22 -8.19 -2.97
N ALA A 100 -4.95 -7.98 -2.60
CA ALA A 100 -3.90 -9.00 -2.65
C ALA A 100 -4.13 -10.13 -1.64
N GLU A 101 -4.47 -9.82 -0.38
CA GLU A 101 -4.82 -10.83 0.64
C GLU A 101 -6.04 -11.64 0.21
N ALA A 102 -7.08 -10.96 -0.28
CA ALA A 102 -8.30 -11.62 -0.77
C ALA A 102 -8.02 -12.52 -2.00
N ARG A 103 -7.17 -12.08 -2.91
CA ARG A 103 -6.77 -12.87 -4.09
C ARG A 103 -5.94 -14.10 -3.71
N LEU A 104 -4.99 -13.97 -2.79
CA LEU A 104 -4.22 -15.09 -2.27
C LEU A 104 -5.14 -16.12 -1.59
N ALA A 105 -6.08 -15.66 -0.77
CA ALA A 105 -7.05 -16.53 -0.11
C ALA A 105 -7.92 -17.29 -1.13
N ARG A 106 -8.43 -16.61 -2.16
CA ARG A 106 -9.18 -17.25 -3.26
C ARG A 106 -8.32 -18.29 -3.99
N PHE A 107 -7.09 -17.92 -4.37
CA PHE A 107 -6.18 -18.81 -5.07
C PHE A 107 -5.86 -20.07 -4.27
N ARG A 108 -5.63 -19.95 -2.96
CA ARG A 108 -5.36 -21.10 -2.07
C ARG A 108 -6.60 -21.95 -1.81
N SER A 109 -7.80 -21.33 -1.76
CA SER A 109 -9.06 -22.04 -1.57
C SER A 109 -9.50 -22.84 -2.80
N ALA A 110 -9.13 -22.37 -4.00
CA ALA A 110 -9.47 -22.97 -5.28
C ALA A 110 -8.29 -22.81 -6.25
N PRO A 111 -7.22 -23.60 -6.09
CA PRO A 111 -6.06 -23.55 -6.98
C PRO A 111 -6.49 -23.95 -8.40
N PRO A 112 -5.92 -23.30 -9.44
CA PRO A 112 -6.32 -23.57 -10.81
C PRO A 112 -6.05 -25.04 -11.17
N THR A 113 -7.06 -25.70 -11.71
CA THR A 113 -6.99 -27.09 -12.16
C THR A 113 -6.82 -27.20 -13.68
N THR A 114 -7.13 -26.11 -14.40
CA THR A 114 -7.03 -26.01 -15.85
C THR A 114 -6.14 -24.84 -16.29
N ASP A 115 -5.59 -24.91 -17.50
CA ASP A 115 -4.79 -23.83 -18.09
C ASP A 115 -5.62 -22.54 -18.29
N ALA A 116 -6.90 -22.66 -18.61
CA ALA A 116 -7.80 -21.51 -18.77
C ALA A 116 -7.97 -20.74 -17.44
N GLU A 117 -8.12 -21.45 -16.31
CA GLU A 117 -8.17 -20.85 -14.98
C GLU A 117 -6.84 -20.22 -14.60
N ARG A 118 -5.71 -20.85 -14.93
CA ARG A 118 -4.39 -20.23 -14.74
C ARG A 118 -4.28 -18.91 -15.49
N TYR A 119 -4.64 -18.87 -16.77
CA TYR A 119 -4.57 -17.63 -17.56
C TYR A 119 -5.47 -16.53 -17.01
N ARG A 120 -6.61 -16.89 -16.41
CA ARG A 120 -7.47 -15.95 -15.68
C ARG A 120 -6.74 -15.36 -14.48
N TYR A 121 -6.15 -16.19 -13.61
CA TYR A 121 -5.38 -15.70 -12.46
C TYR A 121 -4.16 -14.86 -12.85
N GLU A 122 -3.47 -15.22 -13.94
CA GLU A 122 -2.41 -14.37 -14.51
C GLU A 122 -2.93 -13.05 -15.05
N GLY A 123 -4.15 -13.01 -15.58
CA GLY A 123 -4.85 -11.79 -15.97
C GLY A 123 -5.18 -10.90 -14.77
N GLU A 124 -5.64 -11.50 -13.67
CA GLU A 124 -5.91 -10.82 -12.41
C GLU A 124 -4.62 -10.23 -11.78
N ASP A 125 -3.49 -10.94 -11.86
CA ASP A 125 -2.17 -10.43 -11.45
C ASP A 125 -1.78 -9.17 -12.23
N ARG A 126 -1.98 -9.17 -13.56
CA ARG A 126 -1.69 -8.00 -14.41
C ARG A 126 -2.57 -6.80 -14.08
N ALA A 127 -3.84 -7.03 -13.78
CA ALA A 127 -4.79 -5.98 -13.40
C ALA A 127 -4.43 -5.31 -12.06
N TYR A 128 -3.83 -6.07 -11.13
CA TYR A 128 -3.44 -5.57 -9.81
C TYR A 128 -2.42 -4.43 -9.82
N THR A 129 -1.65 -4.29 -10.91
CA THR A 129 -0.71 -3.17 -11.10
C THR A 129 -1.38 -1.80 -10.88
N GLY A 130 -2.66 -1.65 -11.25
CA GLY A 130 -3.41 -0.41 -11.03
C GLY A 130 -3.69 -0.13 -9.56
N ALA A 131 -4.12 -1.15 -8.80
CA ALA A 131 -4.36 -1.06 -7.37
C ALA A 131 -3.07 -0.78 -6.59
N ALA A 132 -1.95 -1.41 -6.97
CA ALA A 132 -0.64 -1.16 -6.37
C ALA A 132 -0.19 0.31 -6.54
N ARG A 133 -0.44 0.91 -7.71
CA ARG A 133 -0.17 2.34 -7.96
C ARG A 133 -1.04 3.26 -7.10
N LEU A 134 -2.33 2.93 -6.93
CA LEU A 134 -3.23 3.69 -6.06
C LEU A 134 -2.78 3.61 -4.59
N GLN A 135 -2.43 2.42 -4.11
CA GLN A 135 -1.89 2.22 -2.76
C GLN A 135 -0.64 3.07 -2.52
N ARG A 136 0.29 3.11 -3.49
CA ARG A 136 1.46 3.99 -3.42
C ARG A 136 1.09 5.46 -3.43
N ALA A 137 0.11 5.87 -4.23
CA ALA A 137 -0.35 7.26 -4.24
C ALA A 137 -0.92 7.67 -2.87
N LEU A 138 -1.67 6.77 -2.21
CA LEU A 138 -2.16 6.98 -0.84
C LEU A 138 -1.01 7.05 0.18
N VAL A 139 0.01 6.22 0.04
CA VAL A 139 1.22 6.30 0.88
C VAL A 139 1.94 7.65 0.69
N ARG A 140 2.11 8.09 -0.56
CA ARG A 140 2.67 9.41 -0.89
C ARG A 140 1.87 10.54 -0.27
N TRP A 141 0.55 10.48 -0.39
CA TRP A 141 -0.37 11.44 0.20
C TRP A 141 -0.24 11.49 1.72
N THR A 142 -0.09 10.32 2.36
CA THR A 142 0.19 10.21 3.80
C THR A 142 1.49 10.92 4.18
N GLY A 143 2.58 10.64 3.47
CA GLY A 143 3.86 11.30 3.71
C GLY A 143 3.78 12.82 3.52
N LEU A 144 3.13 13.28 2.45
CA LEU A 144 2.94 14.70 2.18
C LEU A 144 2.14 15.40 3.27
N GLY A 145 1.05 14.78 3.72
CA GLY A 145 0.22 15.30 4.82
C GLY A 145 1.00 15.46 6.11
N MET A 146 1.87 14.51 6.45
CA MET A 146 2.74 14.60 7.63
C MET A 146 3.83 15.67 7.49
N VAL A 147 4.47 15.80 6.33
CA VAL A 147 5.43 16.89 6.09
C VAL A 147 4.77 18.25 6.28
N PHE A 148 3.59 18.43 5.67
CA PHE A 148 2.85 19.68 5.77
C PHE A 148 2.36 19.94 7.20
N GLY A 149 1.83 18.92 7.88
CA GLY A 149 1.41 19.01 9.28
C GLY A 149 2.57 19.40 10.22
N GLY A 150 3.74 18.79 10.04
CA GLY A 150 4.94 19.14 10.81
C GLY A 150 5.42 20.57 10.57
N ALA A 151 5.41 21.01 9.31
CA ALA A 151 5.75 22.39 8.94
C ALA A 151 4.78 23.41 9.55
N LEU A 152 3.47 23.12 9.56
CA LEU A 152 2.47 23.96 10.21
C LEU A 152 2.71 24.11 11.71
N VAL A 153 3.01 23.00 12.41
CA VAL A 153 3.31 23.02 13.84
C VAL A 153 4.57 23.85 14.14
N ILE A 154 5.63 23.70 13.32
CA ILE A 154 6.85 24.51 13.42
C ILE A 154 6.55 26.00 13.22
N GLY A 155 5.83 26.34 12.14
CA GLY A 155 5.51 27.73 11.82
C GLY A 155 4.67 28.38 12.91
N ALA A 156 3.72 27.65 13.47
CA ALA A 156 2.87 28.16 14.52
C ALA A 156 3.57 28.24 15.89
N SER A 157 4.60 27.41 16.12
CA SER A 157 5.49 27.51 17.30
C SER A 157 6.46 28.70 17.24
N ALA A 158 6.64 29.30 16.05
CA ALA A 158 7.49 30.47 15.84
C ALA A 158 6.78 31.81 16.12
N ILE A 159 5.49 31.79 16.47
CA ILE A 159 4.73 32.99 16.80
C ILE A 159 5.10 33.43 18.22
N ASP A 160 5.74 34.59 18.34
CA ASP A 160 6.53 34.92 19.53
C ASP A 160 5.72 35.30 20.78
N ASP A 161 4.48 35.77 20.60
CA ASP A 161 3.74 36.45 21.68
C ASP A 161 2.82 35.55 22.52
N VAL A 162 2.66 34.26 22.18
CA VAL A 162 1.56 33.43 22.74
C VAL A 162 2.04 32.28 23.63
N MET A 163 3.27 31.76 23.45
CA MET A 163 3.69 30.51 24.11
C MET A 163 4.94 30.64 25.01
N PRO A 164 4.93 30.02 26.21
CA PRO A 164 6.14 29.86 27.03
C PRO A 164 7.26 29.14 26.27
N THR A 165 8.53 29.45 26.58
CA THR A 165 9.71 28.92 25.87
C THR A 165 9.78 27.39 25.85
N GLY A 166 9.34 26.72 26.92
CA GLY A 166 9.29 25.25 26.98
C GLY A 166 8.30 24.65 25.96
N TRP A 167 7.18 25.32 25.74
CA TRP A 167 6.16 24.93 24.78
C TRP A 167 6.55 25.22 23.33
N LYS A 168 7.27 26.32 23.09
CA LYS A 168 7.89 26.58 21.78
C LYS A 168 8.88 25.47 21.39
N ARG A 169 9.76 25.08 22.32
CA ARG A 169 10.73 23.99 22.10
C ARG A 169 10.05 22.65 21.82
N SER A 170 9.02 22.29 22.61
CA SER A 170 8.30 21.03 22.38
C SER A 170 7.54 21.05 21.04
N GLY A 171 6.97 22.18 20.64
CA GLY A 171 6.35 22.36 19.33
C GLY A 171 7.34 22.17 18.17
N TYR A 172 8.54 22.76 18.25
CA TYR A 172 9.59 22.51 17.25
C TYR A 172 10.00 21.03 17.17
N VAL A 173 10.17 20.37 18.32
CA VAL A 173 10.54 18.95 18.37
C VAL A 173 9.43 18.09 17.76
N MET A 174 8.17 18.32 18.14
CA MET A 174 7.04 17.55 17.62
C MET A 174 6.83 17.78 16.13
N GLY A 175 6.87 19.03 15.68
CA GLY A 175 6.77 19.38 14.26
C GLY A 175 7.92 18.78 13.43
N ALA A 176 9.14 18.77 13.95
CA ALA A 176 10.29 18.15 13.29
C ALA A 176 10.15 16.62 13.19
N ILE A 177 9.70 15.95 14.26
CA ILE A 177 9.42 14.51 14.23
C ILE A 177 8.35 14.19 13.19
N HIS A 178 7.27 14.96 13.17
CA HIS A 178 6.15 14.74 12.25
C HIS A 178 6.60 14.95 10.78
N ALA A 179 7.38 16.00 10.51
CA ALA A 179 7.93 16.25 9.19
C ALA A 179 8.95 15.18 8.76
N ALA A 180 9.81 14.73 9.67
CA ALA A 180 10.79 13.69 9.39
C ALA A 180 10.12 12.35 9.07
N LEU A 181 9.09 11.96 9.83
CA LEU A 181 8.28 10.77 9.54
C LEU A 181 7.61 10.87 8.16
N GLY A 182 7.03 12.03 7.84
CA GLY A 182 6.45 12.29 6.53
C GLY A 182 7.47 12.16 5.40
N ALA A 183 8.67 12.72 5.58
CA ALA A 183 9.75 12.62 4.61
C ALA A 183 10.20 11.16 4.41
N VAL A 184 10.37 10.39 5.50
CA VAL A 184 10.72 8.96 5.44
C VAL A 184 9.65 8.17 4.67
N ILE A 185 8.36 8.40 4.96
CA ILE A 185 7.26 7.74 4.24
C ILE A 185 7.27 8.14 2.75
N MET A 186 7.50 9.41 2.43
CA MET A 186 7.66 9.86 1.05
C MET A 186 8.83 9.17 0.36
N THR A 187 10.01 9.09 0.99
CA THR A 187 11.17 8.38 0.43
C THR A 187 10.85 6.91 0.19
N LEU A 188 10.25 6.22 1.16
CA LEU A 188 9.86 4.82 1.02
C LEU A 188 8.85 4.59 -0.11
N SER A 189 7.96 5.56 -0.36
CA SER A 189 6.96 5.49 -1.43
C SER A 189 7.52 5.60 -2.85
N THR A 190 8.79 6.01 -3.00
CA THR A 190 9.46 6.10 -4.29
C THR A 190 9.90 4.74 -4.83
N PHE A 191 10.10 3.75 -3.95
CA PHE A 191 10.55 2.42 -4.33
C PHE A 191 9.39 1.55 -4.80
N PRO A 192 9.42 1.03 -6.05
CA PRO A 192 8.37 0.16 -6.57
C PRO A 192 8.07 -1.00 -5.62
N SER A 193 6.79 -1.23 -5.30
CA SER A 193 6.34 -2.44 -4.64
C SER A 193 6.52 -3.61 -5.60
N PRO A 194 6.77 -4.82 -5.07
CA PRO A 194 6.83 -6.05 -5.85
C PRO A 194 5.63 -6.28 -6.78
N GLY A 195 4.44 -5.77 -6.45
CA GLY A 195 3.26 -5.79 -7.33
C GLY A 195 3.35 -4.87 -8.55
N GLU A 196 4.23 -3.86 -8.54
CA GLU A 196 4.55 -3.06 -9.71
C GLU A 196 5.74 -3.65 -10.51
N SER A 197 6.71 -4.28 -9.84
CA SER A 197 7.88 -4.89 -10.49
C SER A 197 7.68 -6.34 -10.96
N SER A 198 6.66 -7.05 -10.46
CA SER A 198 6.32 -8.42 -10.92
C SER A 198 5.80 -8.43 -12.36
N SER A 199 5.38 -7.27 -12.87
CA SER A 199 5.09 -7.02 -14.28
C SER A 199 6.36 -6.95 -15.16
N GLY A 200 7.45 -7.63 -14.77
CA GLY A 200 8.72 -7.73 -15.51
C GLY A 200 8.62 -8.19 -16.97
N ARG A 201 7.43 -8.52 -17.48
CA ARG A 201 7.12 -8.27 -18.89
C ARG A 201 6.81 -6.78 -19.05
N ARG A 202 7.88 -6.01 -19.34
CA ARG A 202 7.78 -4.89 -20.29
C ARG A 202 6.75 -5.25 -21.33
N PHE A 203 5.98 -4.26 -21.79
CA PHE A 203 5.14 -4.32 -22.99
C PHE A 203 5.88 -4.95 -24.20
N ALA A 204 6.17 -6.24 -24.17
CA ALA A 204 6.20 -7.10 -25.33
C ALA A 204 4.72 -7.23 -25.61
N LEU A 205 4.27 -6.40 -26.55
CA LEU A 205 3.18 -6.74 -27.45
C LEU A 205 3.01 -8.25 -27.42
N ALA A 206 1.96 -8.73 -26.75
CA ALA A 206 1.53 -10.10 -26.99
C ALA A 206 1.40 -10.18 -28.51
N PRO A 207 2.06 -11.11 -29.22
CA PRO A 207 1.77 -11.29 -30.63
C PRO A 207 0.26 -11.48 -30.72
N ALA A 208 -0.38 -10.64 -31.52
CA ALA A 208 -1.83 -10.56 -31.70
C ALA A 208 -2.37 -11.82 -32.40
N GLY A 209 -2.14 -12.99 -31.81
CA GLY A 209 -2.35 -14.31 -32.40
C GLY A 209 -2.93 -15.33 -31.43
N GLY A 210 -3.58 -14.88 -30.35
CA GLY A 210 -4.42 -15.77 -29.55
C GLY A 210 -5.72 -16.08 -30.31
N PRO A 211 -6.20 -17.35 -30.34
CA PRO A 211 -7.32 -17.81 -31.19
C PRO A 211 -8.71 -17.19 -30.89
N GLY A 212 -8.79 -16.16 -30.05
CA GLY A 212 -10.02 -15.42 -29.73
C GLY A 212 -10.09 -13.99 -30.28
N TYR A 213 -9.04 -13.46 -30.91
CA TYR A 213 -9.01 -12.06 -31.37
C TYR A 213 -9.55 -11.82 -32.79
N ALA A 214 -9.93 -12.87 -33.52
CA ALA A 214 -10.44 -12.73 -34.89
C ALA A 214 -11.88 -12.15 -34.98
N GLY A 215 -12.59 -12.01 -33.87
CA GLY A 215 -14.01 -11.60 -33.87
C GLY A 215 -14.27 -10.10 -33.89
N LEU A 216 -13.30 -9.25 -33.49
CA LEU A 216 -13.55 -7.80 -33.29
C LEU A 216 -12.91 -6.90 -34.35
N ALA A 217 -12.12 -7.45 -35.28
CA ALA A 217 -11.46 -6.64 -36.32
C ALA A 217 -12.33 -6.36 -37.57
N PHE A 218 -13.54 -6.93 -37.66
CA PHE A 218 -14.40 -6.76 -38.85
C PHE A 218 -15.48 -5.67 -38.69
N ALA A 219 -15.62 -5.05 -37.52
CA ALA A 219 -16.68 -4.05 -37.28
C ALA A 219 -16.26 -2.58 -37.58
N GLY A 220 -15.04 -2.36 -38.10
CA GLY A 220 -14.48 -1.01 -38.32
C GLY A 220 -14.28 -0.60 -39.78
N ARG A 221 -14.90 -1.31 -40.74
CA ARG A 221 -14.92 -0.90 -42.16
C ARG A 221 -16.32 -1.11 -42.75
N LEU A 222 -17.22 -0.18 -42.46
CA LEU A 222 -18.26 0.30 -43.37
C LEU A 222 -18.38 1.81 -43.19
#